data_AF-A0A5J4TIG1-F1
#
_entry.id   AF-A0A5J4TIG1-F1
#
_cell.length_a   1.000
_cell.length_b   1.000
_cell.length_c   1.000
_cell.angle_alpha   90.00
_cell.angle_beta   90.00
_cell.angle_gamma   90.00
#
_symmetry.space_group_name_H-M   'P 1'
#
loop_
_entity.id
_entity.type
_entity.pdbx_description
1 polymer ?
#
loop_
_entity_poly.entity_id
_entity_poly.type
_entity_poly.pdbx_seq_one_letter_code
_entity_poly.pdbx_strand_id
1 'polypeptide(L)'
;MKSAITQASGIVERKGVDSVESEIWSNFTCTCNDMNAIPAEKGNRRFQYFTCNNEFAGEREYFQNLCKDIQPQKQGEYNEEFMGILLHYFRTLDIQGFDAEDSIEQASRNTNVVYNEQLERQYTGLNQVDRFVVDNFPIFEIGVPIE
;
A
#
# COMPACT_ATOMS: atom_id res chain seq x y z
N MET A 1 -4.99 -13.01 -2.44
CA MET A 1 -4.81 -11.55 -2.42
C MET A 1 -4.13 -11.05 -3.69
N LYS A 2 -2.91 -11.51 -4.04
CA LYS A 2 -2.21 -11.04 -5.24
C LYS A 2 -3.02 -11.10 -6.53
N SER A 3 -3.74 -12.20 -6.77
CA SER A 3 -4.61 -12.34 -7.94
C SER A 3 -5.75 -11.33 -7.94
N ALA A 4 -6.37 -11.09 -6.79
CA ALA A 4 -7.48 -10.14 -6.65
C ALA A 4 -7.07 -8.68 -6.91
N ILE A 5 -5.78 -8.33 -6.77
CA ILE A 5 -5.26 -6.99 -7.09
C ILE A 5 -5.11 -6.81 -8.60
N THR A 6 -4.75 -7.87 -9.35
CA THR A 6 -4.38 -7.76 -10.77
C THR A 6 -5.40 -8.35 -11.74
N GLN A 7 -6.38 -9.12 -11.25
CA GLN A 7 -7.40 -9.74 -12.09
C GLN A 7 -8.40 -8.71 -12.59
N ALA A 8 -8.67 -8.73 -13.90
CA ALA A 8 -9.66 -7.86 -14.53
C ALA A 8 -11.11 -8.34 -14.31
N SER A 9 -11.29 -9.64 -14.07
CA SER A 9 -12.60 -10.24 -13.78
C SER A 9 -12.48 -11.36 -12.74
N GLY A 10 -13.59 -11.67 -12.09
CA GLY A 10 -13.68 -12.78 -11.16
C GLY A 10 -15.12 -13.14 -10.81
N ILE A 11 -15.26 -14.27 -10.12
CA ILE A 11 -16.56 -14.78 -9.69
C ILE A 11 -16.91 -14.14 -8.36
N VAL A 12 -18.06 -13.47 -8.32
CA VAL A 12 -18.62 -12.88 -7.11
C VAL A 12 -19.73 -13.79 -6.60
N GLU A 13 -19.48 -14.41 -5.46
CA GLU A 13 -20.46 -15.23 -4.76
C GLU A 13 -21.14 -14.40 -3.68
N ARG A 14 -22.47 -14.27 -3.76
CA ARG A 14 -23.27 -13.56 -2.75
C ARG A 14 -24.18 -14.55 -2.05
N LYS A 15 -24.39 -14.36 -0.75
CA LYS A 15 -25.27 -15.23 0.03
C LYS A 15 -26.69 -15.23 -0.55
N GLY A 16 -27.16 -16.41 -0.95
CA GLY A 16 -28.53 -16.59 -1.48
C GLY A 16 -28.71 -16.12 -2.93
N VAL A 17 -27.63 -15.89 -3.67
CA VAL A 17 -27.65 -15.55 -5.10
C VAL A 17 -26.62 -16.44 -5.80
N ASP A 18 -26.93 -16.87 -7.02
CA ASP A 18 -25.99 -17.65 -7.82
C ASP A 18 -24.72 -16.84 -8.11
N SER A 19 -23.61 -17.56 -8.28
CA SER A 19 -22.32 -16.96 -8.59
C SER A 19 -22.37 -16.21 -9.93
N VAL A 20 -21.90 -14.96 -9.95
CA VAL A 20 -21.87 -14.13 -11.17
C VAL A 20 -20.43 -13.78 -11.51
N GLU A 21 -20.06 -13.92 -12.78
CA GLU A 21 -18.79 -13.38 -13.29
C GLU A 21 -18.92 -11.86 -13.46
N SER A 22 -17.97 -11.12 -12.92
CA SER A 22 -17.99 -9.66 -12.92
C SER A 22 -16.59 -9.10 -13.15
N GLU A 23 -16.53 -7.93 -13.79
CA GLU A 23 -15.29 -7.15 -13.86
C GLU A 23 -14.90 -6.62 -12.47
N ILE A 24 -13.61 -6.71 -12.17
CA ILE A 24 -13.05 -6.27 -10.90
C ILE A 24 -12.41 -4.90 -11.10
N TRP A 25 -12.93 -3.92 -10.37
CA TRP A 25 -12.42 -2.54 -10.31
C TRP A 25 -11.88 -2.20 -8.91
N SER A 26 -11.52 -3.21 -8.13
CA SER A 26 -11.16 -3.07 -6.72
C SER A 26 -9.72 -2.58 -6.54
N ASN A 27 -9.56 -1.53 -5.74
CA ASN A 27 -8.27 -1.12 -5.18
C ASN A 27 -8.27 -1.43 -3.68
N PHE A 28 -7.10 -1.77 -3.13
CA PHE A 28 -6.97 -2.21 -1.74
C PHE A 28 -6.12 -1.22 -0.94
N THR A 29 -6.66 -0.73 0.17
CA THR A 29 -5.91 -0.02 1.20
C THR A 29 -5.98 -0.84 2.48
N CYS A 30 -4.84 -1.07 3.12
CA CYS A 30 -4.75 -1.86 4.34
C CYS A 30 -3.91 -1.12 5.38
N THR A 31 -4.35 -1.16 6.63
CA THR A 31 -3.62 -0.64 7.78
C THR A 31 -3.26 -1.81 8.69
N CYS A 32 -2.00 -1.93 9.07
CA CYS A 32 -1.53 -2.99 9.94
C CYS A 32 -0.56 -2.42 10.98
N ASN A 33 -0.66 -2.93 12.21
CA ASN A 33 0.30 -2.64 13.27
C ASN A 33 1.47 -3.64 13.30
N ASP A 34 1.36 -4.74 12.53
CA ASP A 34 2.42 -5.72 12.34
C ASP A 34 3.29 -5.29 11.15
N MET A 35 4.60 -5.19 11.38
CA MET A 35 5.57 -4.84 10.35
C MET A 35 5.63 -5.86 9.21
N ASN A 36 5.21 -7.10 9.44
CA ASN A 36 5.27 -8.19 8.46
C ASN A 36 3.88 -8.70 8.05
N ALA A 37 2.85 -7.85 8.12
CA ALA A 37 1.46 -8.26 7.85
C ALA A 37 1.24 -8.88 6.46
N ILE A 38 2.04 -8.48 5.48
CA ILE A 38 2.02 -9.06 4.13
C ILE A 38 3.45 -9.49 3.79
N PRO A 39 3.70 -10.79 3.51
CA PRO A 39 5.01 -11.26 3.10
C PRO A 39 5.50 -10.50 1.86
N ALA A 40 6.57 -9.74 2.02
CA ALA A 40 7.22 -9.06 0.92
C ALA A 40 7.96 -10.09 0.06
N GLU A 41 7.66 -10.09 -1.24
CA GLU A 41 8.40 -10.86 -2.23
C GLU A 41 9.29 -9.94 -3.03
N LYS A 42 10.47 -10.43 -3.36
CA LYS A 42 11.42 -9.73 -4.21
C LYS A 42 10.83 -9.47 -5.60
N GLY A 43 10.87 -8.22 -6.07
CA GLY A 43 10.25 -7.81 -7.34
C GLY A 43 8.75 -7.53 -7.24
N ASN A 44 8.26 -7.13 -6.06
CA ASN A 44 6.85 -6.79 -5.87
C ASN A 44 6.44 -5.54 -6.66
N ARG A 45 5.39 -5.67 -7.48
CA ARG A 45 4.79 -4.56 -8.24
C ARG A 45 3.37 -4.19 -7.79
N ARG A 46 2.93 -4.73 -6.66
CA ARG A 46 1.50 -4.74 -6.26
C ARG A 46 1.22 -4.03 -4.94
N PHE A 47 2.23 -3.78 -4.11
CA PHE A 47 2.05 -3.16 -2.80
C PHE A 47 2.98 -1.96 -2.66
N GLN A 48 2.45 -0.89 -2.07
CA GLN A 48 3.21 0.24 -1.58
C GLN A 48 3.04 0.29 -0.07
N TYR A 49 4.14 0.45 0.65
CA TYR A 49 4.15 0.52 2.10
C TYR A 49 4.36 1.97 2.53
N PHE A 50 3.51 2.44 3.44
CA PHE A 50 3.67 3.73 4.10
C PHE A 50 3.87 3.45 5.59
N THR A 51 5.05 3.80 6.11
CA THR A 51 5.31 3.75 7.54
C THR A 51 4.79 5.03 8.18
N CYS A 52 3.88 4.88 9.14
CA CYS A 52 3.41 6.02 9.93
C CYS A 52 4.38 6.30 11.07
N ASN A 53 4.71 7.57 11.29
CA ASN A 53 5.47 7.99 12.47
C ASN A 53 4.61 7.77 13.73
N ASN A 54 5.22 7.15 14.76
CA ASN A 54 4.57 6.86 16.04
C ASN A 54 4.66 8.01 17.05
N GLU A 55 5.19 9.17 16.68
CA GLU A 55 5.37 10.33 17.56
C GLU A 55 4.08 10.75 18.28
N PHE A 56 2.94 10.70 17.59
CA PHE A 56 1.63 11.04 18.16
C PHE A 56 0.84 9.81 18.64
N ALA A 57 1.46 8.65 18.78
CA ALA A 57 0.77 7.43 19.20
C ALA A 57 0.14 7.60 20.60
N GLY A 58 -1.19 7.52 20.66
CA GLY A 58 -1.95 7.71 21.91
C GLY A 58 -2.49 9.13 22.12
N GLU A 59 -2.07 10.11 21.32
CA GLU A 59 -2.55 11.50 21.38
C GLU A 59 -3.95 11.63 20.76
N ARG A 60 -4.96 11.21 21.52
CA ARG A 60 -6.35 11.15 21.04
C ARG A 60 -6.91 12.51 20.63
N GLU A 61 -6.58 13.57 21.36
CA GLU A 61 -7.08 14.91 21.10
C GLU A 61 -6.56 15.44 19.76
N TYR A 62 -5.28 15.20 19.46
CA TYR A 62 -4.68 15.53 18.17
C TYR A 62 -5.45 14.88 17.01
N PHE A 63 -5.68 13.56 17.06
CA PHE A 63 -6.40 12.86 15.99
C PHE A 63 -7.88 13.22 15.92
N GLN A 64 -8.54 13.50 17.05
CA GLN A 64 -9.92 13.98 17.05
C GLN A 64 -10.05 15.32 16.33
N ASN A 65 -9.13 16.25 16.60
CA ASN A 65 -9.10 17.55 15.94
C ASN A 65 -8.74 17.41 14.45
N LEU A 66 -7.76 16.57 14.12
CA LEU A 66 -7.37 16.31 12.73
C LEU A 66 -8.51 15.72 11.89
N CYS A 67 -9.26 14.77 12.46
CA CYS A 67 -10.32 14.07 11.75
C CYS A 67 -11.67 14.80 11.80
N LYS A 68 -11.77 15.93 12.50
CA LYS A 68 -13.04 16.62 12.76
C LYS A 68 -13.78 16.98 11.47
N ASP A 69 -13.07 17.53 10.50
CA ASP A 69 -13.67 18.00 9.23
C ASP A 69 -13.97 16.87 8.24
N ILE A 70 -13.39 15.69 8.43
CA ILE A 70 -13.61 14.51 7.57
C ILE A 70 -14.50 13.45 8.23
N GLN A 71 -15.09 13.77 9.39
CA GLN A 71 -15.85 12.81 10.17
C GLN A 71 -17.15 12.41 9.43
N PRO A 72 -17.46 11.11 9.32
CA PRO A 72 -18.70 10.68 8.69
C PRO A 72 -19.91 11.08 9.54
N GLN A 73 -21.06 11.33 8.88
CA GLN A 73 -22.33 11.71 9.54
C GLN A 73 -22.73 10.82 10.73
N LYS A 74 -22.33 9.54 10.72
CA LYS A 74 -22.64 8.59 11.79
C LYS A 74 -21.84 8.81 13.09
N GLN A 75 -20.75 9.57 13.03
CA GLN A 75 -19.79 9.72 14.12
C GLN A 75 -19.74 11.15 14.69
N GLY A 76 -20.29 12.14 13.98
CA GLY A 76 -20.30 13.53 14.42
C GLY A 76 -20.98 14.49 13.45
N GLU A 77 -20.75 15.78 13.65
CA GLU A 77 -21.22 16.84 12.76
C GLU A 77 -20.50 16.73 11.40
N TYR A 78 -21.28 16.70 10.32
CA TYR A 78 -20.75 16.52 8.98
C TYR A 78 -20.45 17.85 8.32
N ASN A 79 -19.20 18.07 7.95
CA ASN A 79 -18.75 19.28 7.28
C ASN A 79 -18.95 19.16 5.75
N GLU A 80 -20.14 19.51 5.26
CA GLU A 80 -20.49 19.42 3.84
C GLU A 80 -19.56 20.25 2.95
N GLU A 81 -19.18 21.44 3.41
CA GLU A 81 -18.31 22.36 2.67
C GLU A 81 -16.91 21.77 2.47
N PHE A 82 -16.28 21.30 3.56
CA PHE A 82 -14.96 20.69 3.50
C PHE A 82 -14.95 19.43 2.62
N MET A 83 -15.95 18.57 2.77
CA MET A 83 -16.07 17.36 1.94
C MET A 83 -16.29 17.71 0.46
N GLY A 84 -17.02 18.79 0.16
CA GLY A 84 -17.17 19.32 -1.20
C GLY A 84 -15.84 19.81 -1.79
N ILE A 85 -15.03 20.52 -1.01
CA ILE A 85 -13.69 20.96 -1.41
C ILE A 85 -12.77 19.76 -1.65
N LEU A 86 -12.77 18.79 -0.74
CA LEU A 86 -11.95 17.58 -0.86
C LEU A 86 -12.33 16.76 -2.11
N LEU A 87 -13.63 16.61 -2.38
CA LEU A 87 -14.10 15.96 -3.59
C LEU A 87 -13.70 16.75 -4.85
N HIS A 88 -13.81 18.08 -4.82
CA HIS A 88 -13.38 18.93 -5.94
C HIS A 88 -11.89 18.73 -6.23
N TYR A 89 -11.05 18.75 -5.20
CA TYR A 89 -9.62 18.48 -5.31
C TYR A 89 -9.34 17.12 -5.97
N PHE A 90 -9.95 16.03 -5.50
CA PHE A 90 -9.75 14.71 -6.11
C PHE A 90 -10.23 14.63 -7.57
N ARG A 91 -11.27 15.39 -7.94
CA ARG A 91 -11.80 15.42 -9.31
C ARG A 91 -10.98 16.27 -10.27
N THR A 92 -10.28 17.29 -9.77
CA THR A 92 -9.47 18.21 -10.58
C THR A 92 -7.98 17.93 -10.50
N LEU A 93 -7.56 16.98 -9.66
CA LEU A 93 -6.19 16.52 -9.59
C LEU A 93 -5.75 16.00 -10.96
N ASP A 94 -4.76 16.67 -11.54
CA ASP A 94 -4.17 16.22 -12.80
C ASP A 94 -3.26 15.03 -12.52
N ILE A 95 -3.66 13.88 -13.04
CA ILE A 95 -2.90 12.64 -12.97
C ILE A 95 -2.25 12.31 -14.32
N GLN A 96 -2.29 13.22 -15.31
CA GLN A 96 -1.59 13.02 -16.57
C GLN A 96 -0.08 12.92 -16.32
N GLY A 97 0.52 11.85 -16.82
CA GLY A 97 1.94 11.54 -16.61
C GLY A 97 2.24 10.81 -15.30
N PHE A 98 1.24 10.52 -14.46
CA PHE A 98 1.41 9.59 -13.35
C PHE A 98 1.53 8.16 -13.90
N ASP A 99 2.69 7.55 -13.69
CA ASP A 99 2.95 6.15 -13.97
C ASP A 99 3.09 5.39 -12.65
N ALA A 100 2.11 4.52 -12.37
CA ALA A 100 2.10 3.72 -11.15
C ALA A 100 3.27 2.72 -11.12
N GLU A 101 3.69 2.19 -12.27
CA GLU A 101 4.83 1.27 -12.33
C GLU A 101 6.14 2.01 -12.05
N ASP A 102 6.36 3.17 -12.67
CA ASP A 102 7.56 3.99 -12.41
C ASP A 102 7.61 4.46 -10.94
N SER A 103 6.46 4.87 -10.38
CA SER A 103 6.36 5.25 -8.96
C SER A 103 6.74 4.10 -8.02
N ILE A 104 6.27 2.88 -8.30
CA ILE A 104 6.60 1.68 -7.53
C ILE A 104 8.09 1.32 -7.71
N GLU A 105 8.63 1.44 -8.93
CA GLU A 105 10.06 1.20 -9.18
C GLU A 105 10.94 2.22 -8.47
N GLN A 106 10.60 3.51 -8.51
CA GLN A 106 11.35 4.55 -7.80
C GLN A 106 11.33 4.33 -6.29
N ALA A 107 10.17 3.98 -5.71
CA ALA A 107 10.07 3.63 -4.30
C ALA A 107 10.90 2.39 -3.95
N SER A 108 10.97 1.41 -4.86
CA SER A 108 11.78 0.19 -4.69
C SER A 108 13.28 0.43 -4.86
N ARG A 109 13.69 1.47 -5.61
CA ARG A 109 15.09 1.89 -5.80
C ARG A 109 15.62 2.77 -4.66
N ASN A 110 14.78 3.15 -3.70
CA ASN A 110 15.21 3.93 -2.55
C ASN A 110 16.01 3.04 -1.59
N THR A 111 17.35 3.10 -1.71
CA THR A 111 18.33 2.23 -1.06
C THR A 111 18.53 2.51 0.45
N ASN A 112 17.81 3.48 1.03
CA ASN A 112 17.88 3.80 2.45
C ASN A 112 17.08 2.78 3.28
N VAL A 113 17.65 1.58 3.41
CA VAL A 113 17.03 0.49 4.15
C VAL A 113 17.80 0.24 5.44
N VAL A 114 17.10 0.28 6.58
CA VAL A 114 17.62 -0.25 7.84
C VAL A 114 17.63 -1.78 7.79
N TYR A 115 18.75 -2.38 8.20
CA TYR A 115 18.99 -3.82 8.30
C TYR A 115 17.74 -4.62 8.73
N ASN A 116 17.28 -5.54 7.87
CA ASN A 116 16.16 -6.44 8.16
C ASN A 116 16.64 -7.89 8.27
N GLU A 117 16.59 -8.44 9.49
CA GLU A 117 17.15 -9.75 9.82
C GLU A 117 16.44 -10.92 9.10
N GLN A 118 15.14 -10.80 8.81
CA GLN A 118 14.41 -11.83 8.06
C GLN A 118 14.83 -11.88 6.60
N LEU A 119 15.06 -10.70 6.04
CA LEU A 119 15.50 -10.48 4.68
C LEU A 119 16.94 -10.98 4.47
N GLU A 120 17.81 -10.82 5.47
CA GLU A 120 19.14 -11.45 5.53
C GLU A 120 19.09 -12.98 5.62
N ARG A 121 18.16 -13.53 6.40
CA ARG A 121 17.91 -14.98 6.44
C ARG A 121 17.43 -15.53 5.10
N GLN A 122 16.60 -14.76 4.39
CA GLN A 122 16.18 -15.13 3.04
C GLN A 122 17.35 -15.04 2.04
N TYR A 123 18.18 -13.99 2.10
CA TYR A 123 19.38 -13.85 1.28
C TYR A 123 20.39 -14.98 1.49
N THR A 124 20.66 -15.33 2.75
CA THR A 124 21.53 -16.46 3.09
C THR A 124 20.93 -17.82 2.70
N GLY A 125 19.62 -17.90 2.48
CA GLY A 125 18.95 -19.08 1.91
C GLY A 125 19.08 -19.23 0.39
N LEU A 126 19.50 -18.18 -0.35
CA LEU A 126 19.59 -18.21 -1.81
C LEU A 126 20.74 -19.09 -2.31
N ASN A 127 20.53 -19.74 -3.45
CA ASN A 127 21.59 -20.45 -4.16
C ASN A 127 22.57 -19.44 -4.82
N GLN A 128 23.71 -19.95 -5.28
CA GLN A 128 24.82 -19.13 -5.79
C GLN A 128 24.43 -18.28 -7.03
N VAL A 129 23.54 -18.78 -7.88
CA VAL A 129 23.08 -18.07 -9.08
C VAL A 129 22.13 -16.94 -8.69
N ASP A 130 21.21 -17.21 -7.79
CA ASP A 130 20.25 -16.22 -7.30
C ASP A 130 20.95 -15.10 -6.53
N ARG A 131 21.98 -15.43 -5.72
CA ARG A 131 22.84 -14.42 -5.06
C ARG A 131 23.55 -13.52 -6.06
N PHE A 132 24.16 -14.09 -7.10
CA PHE A 132 24.82 -13.31 -8.15
C PHE A 132 23.86 -12.32 -8.82
N VAL A 133 22.61 -12.72 -9.06
CA VAL A 133 21.58 -11.85 -9.63
C VAL A 133 21.16 -10.74 -8.66
N VAL A 134 21.08 -11.03 -7.35
CA VAL A 134 20.84 -10.00 -6.32
C VAL A 134 21.96 -8.96 -6.32
N ASP A 135 23.21 -9.41 -6.31
CA ASP A 135 24.36 -8.56 -6.05
C ASP A 135 24.73 -7.66 -7.25
N ASN A 136 24.33 -8.04 -8.47
CA ASN A 136 24.78 -7.39 -9.71
C ASN A 136 23.68 -6.68 -10.49
N PHE A 137 22.41 -6.87 -10.13
CA PHE A 137 21.29 -6.18 -10.79
C PHE A 137 20.56 -5.30 -9.77
N PRO A 138 20.56 -3.96 -9.94
CA PRO A 138 19.99 -2.99 -8.99
C PRO A 138 18.46 -3.05 -8.84
N ILE A 139 17.81 -4.07 -9.41
CA ILE A 139 16.35 -4.28 -9.41
C ILE A 139 15.91 -5.08 -8.18
N PHE A 140 16.85 -5.38 -7.27
CA PHE A 140 16.72 -6.49 -6.35
C PHE A 140 17.25 -6.15 -4.95
N GLU A 141 16.78 -5.05 -4.41
CA GLU A 141 17.09 -4.67 -3.04
C GLU A 141 16.16 -5.36 -2.03
N ILE A 142 16.81 -5.81 -0.97
CA ILE A 142 16.28 -6.53 0.16
C ILE A 142 16.09 -5.47 1.24
N GLY A 143 14.83 -5.04 1.45
CA GLY A 143 14.61 -4.00 2.43
C GLY A 143 13.24 -3.35 2.43
N VAL A 144 12.76 -2.99 3.62
CA VAL A 144 11.64 -2.03 3.78
C VAL A 144 12.23 -0.62 3.70
N PRO A 145 11.74 0.28 2.84
CA PRO A 145 12.18 1.67 2.87
C PRO A 145 11.71 2.33 4.17
N ILE A 146 12.54 3.18 4.79
CA ILE A 146 12.12 4.07 5.89
C ILE A 146 12.69 5.48 5.70
N GLU A 147 11.80 6.46 5.93
CA GLU A 147 11.97 7.91 6.18
C GLU A 147 12.51 8.82 5.06
#